data_AF-A0A1V4SMG6-F1
#
_entry.id   AF-A0A1V4SMG6-F1
#
_cell.length_a   1.000
_cell.length_b   1.000
_cell.length_c   1.000
_cell.angle_alpha   90.00
_cell.angle_beta   90.00
_cell.angle_gamma   90.00
#
_symmetry.space_group_name_H-M   'P 1'
#
loop_
_entity.id
_entity.type
_entity.pdbx_description
1 polymer ?
#
loop_
_entity_poly.entity_id
_entity_poly.type
_entity_poly.pdbx_seq_one_letter_code
_entity_poly.pdbx_strand_id
1 'polypeptide(L)'
;MEHFQGIEPTGKLDQRTYAALQKEKSKRVTANYSTPPKKVENGNKGKGKTDTKDLSKLKPEDVTREIAEWLIANPVNVFATQHPYLTQFLTGVPVLDLFYAGGFVMDDDGVYHARQEWSLQSFEYSGYNDFYDTVFHYATSMAKEKFQFSDADGNDYILWAWKGDYLNLGAGAEMGIYKRMVVNGTKTEHWLVDQSLAMPMTLTLYYNGKQIISYDPKKVDPKIFDPLRKNTDKWWVTGFNPDYQDVKASQLKATYTVDFSGKQDLYKYFIKSKDYLDSIDQWSISKDNKYKLTFTFK
;
A
#
# COMPACT_ATOMS: atom_id res chain seq x y z
N MET A 1 -9.91 40.77 -11.86
CA MET A 1 -8.61 41.47 -11.88
C MET A 1 -8.09 41.38 -10.47
N GLU A 2 -6.96 40.78 -10.10
CA GLU A 2 -5.82 40.11 -10.75
C GLU A 2 -5.10 39.34 -9.62
N HIS A 3 -4.08 38.54 -9.95
CA HIS A 3 -3.19 37.78 -9.06
C HIS A 3 -3.59 36.35 -8.66
N PHE A 4 -3.61 35.47 -9.66
CA PHE A 4 -2.91 34.18 -9.58
C PHE A 4 -2.29 33.90 -10.97
N GLN A 5 -1.19 34.60 -11.26
CA GLN A 5 -0.25 34.22 -12.33
C GLN A 5 1.01 33.70 -11.65
N GLY A 6 1.49 32.53 -12.07
CA GLY A 6 2.81 32.02 -11.70
C GLY A 6 2.83 30.71 -10.93
N ILE A 7 2.26 29.64 -11.50
CA ILE A 7 2.77 28.29 -11.26
C ILE A 7 2.93 27.64 -12.63
N GLU A 8 4.15 27.70 -13.17
CA GLU A 8 4.53 26.83 -14.28
C GLU A 8 4.69 25.41 -13.73
N PRO A 9 4.02 24.39 -14.29
CA PRO A 9 4.24 23.01 -13.92
C PRO A 9 5.62 22.56 -14.43
N THR A 10 6.61 22.55 -13.55
CA THR A 10 7.90 21.89 -13.76
C THR A 10 7.75 20.38 -13.59
N GLY A 11 7.16 19.77 -14.60
CA GLY A 11 7.08 18.33 -14.77
C GLY A 11 6.49 18.10 -16.15
N LYS A 12 7.21 17.40 -17.03
CA LYS A 12 6.81 17.16 -18.42
C LYS A 12 5.56 16.27 -18.47
N LEU A 13 4.40 16.86 -18.19
CA LEU A 13 3.17 16.50 -18.88
C LEU A 13 3.44 16.75 -20.36
N ASP A 14 3.33 15.70 -21.20
CA ASP A 14 3.51 15.83 -22.65
C ASP A 14 2.67 17.02 -23.15
N GLN A 15 3.33 17.98 -23.80
CA GLN A 15 2.69 19.17 -24.36
C GLN A 15 1.49 18.82 -25.26
N ARG A 16 1.47 17.61 -25.84
CA ARG A 16 0.33 17.07 -26.61
C ARG A 16 -0.91 16.86 -25.75
N THR A 17 -0.74 16.37 -24.52
CA THR A 17 -1.82 16.16 -23.55
C THR A 17 -2.41 17.49 -23.08
N TYR A 18 -1.56 18.48 -22.83
CA TYR A 18 -2.01 19.83 -22.47
C TYR A 18 -2.76 20.51 -23.63
N ALA A 19 -2.25 20.39 -24.86
CA ALA A 19 -2.91 20.93 -26.05
C ALA A 19 -4.26 20.24 -26.36
N ALA A 20 -4.36 18.94 -26.13
CA ALA A 20 -5.61 18.19 -26.27
C ALA A 20 -6.68 18.66 -25.27
N LEU A 21 -6.29 18.88 -24.01
CA LEU A 21 -7.17 19.38 -22.94
C LEU A 21 -7.70 20.80 -23.23
N GLN A 22 -6.88 21.68 -23.82
CA GLN A 22 -7.31 23.02 -24.23
C GLN A 22 -8.25 22.99 -25.44
N LYS A 23 -8.02 22.06 -26.38
CA LYS A 23 -8.90 21.86 -27.55
C LYS A 23 -10.27 21.30 -27.16
N GLU A 24 -10.36 20.53 -26.08
CA GLU A 24 -11.62 19.99 -25.58
C GLU A 24 -12.42 21.01 -24.75
N LYS A 25 -11.74 21.86 -23.97
CA LYS A 25 -12.35 23.03 -23.29
C LYS A 25 -13.00 23.99 -24.29
N SER A 26 -12.33 24.33 -25.39
CA SER A 26 -12.87 25.26 -26.41
C SER A 26 -14.11 24.74 -27.15
N LYS A 27 -14.22 23.42 -27.34
CA LYS A 27 -15.41 22.76 -27.91
C LYS A 27 -16.63 22.82 -26.97
N ARG A 28 -16.43 22.74 -25.65
CA ARG A 28 -17.54 22.81 -24.67
C ARG A 28 -18.06 24.23 -24.46
N VAL A 29 -17.20 25.24 -24.59
CA VAL A 29 -17.61 26.65 -24.44
C VAL A 29 -18.45 27.12 -25.65
N THR A 30 -18.18 26.61 -26.85
CA THR A 30 -18.93 26.98 -28.06
C THR A 30 -20.30 26.29 -28.17
N ALA A 31 -20.52 25.16 -27.51
CA ALA A 31 -21.80 24.45 -27.52
C ALA A 31 -22.90 25.07 -26.63
N ASN A 32 -22.53 25.92 -25.66
CA ASN A 32 -23.45 26.41 -24.62
C ASN A 32 -24.10 27.78 -24.89
N TYR A 33 -23.92 28.38 -26.08
CA TYR A 33 -24.47 29.72 -26.39
C TYR A 33 -25.51 29.76 -27.52
N SER A 34 -26.16 28.66 -27.87
CA SER A 34 -27.21 28.68 -28.91
C SER A 34 -28.43 27.83 -28.60
N THR A 35 -29.08 28.05 -27.45
CA THR A 35 -30.55 27.86 -27.31
C THR A 35 -31.06 28.39 -25.96
N PRO A 36 -32.14 29.19 -25.90
CA PRO A 36 -32.74 29.57 -24.62
C PRO A 36 -33.68 28.46 -24.11
N PRO A 37 -33.70 28.14 -22.80
CA PRO A 37 -34.49 27.04 -22.29
C PRO A 37 -35.95 27.43 -22.02
N LYS A 38 -36.89 26.58 -22.49
CA LYS A 38 -38.31 26.61 -22.11
C LYS A 38 -38.49 26.08 -20.68
N LYS A 39 -39.34 26.76 -19.90
CA LYS A 39 -39.85 26.31 -18.61
C LYS A 39 -40.71 25.05 -18.76
N VAL A 40 -40.47 24.04 -17.93
CA VAL A 40 -41.46 23.02 -17.56
C VAL A 40 -41.38 22.81 -16.05
N GLU A 41 -42.53 22.94 -15.40
CA GLU A 41 -42.75 22.76 -13.97
C GLU A 41 -42.89 21.27 -13.58
N ASN A 42 -42.42 21.01 -12.35
CA ASN A 42 -42.86 20.04 -11.34
C ASN A 42 -42.82 18.53 -11.62
N GLY A 43 -41.99 17.85 -10.82
CA GLY A 43 -42.14 16.43 -10.49
C GLY A 43 -41.08 15.92 -9.52
N ASN A 44 -41.45 15.80 -8.25
CA ASN A 44 -40.85 15.02 -7.16
C ASN A 44 -39.49 15.41 -6.53
N LYS A 45 -39.57 15.75 -5.24
CA LYS A 45 -38.46 16.00 -4.30
C LYS A 45 -37.72 14.71 -3.95
N GLY A 46 -36.55 14.49 -4.55
CA GLY A 46 -35.48 13.68 -3.97
C GLY A 46 -34.51 14.58 -3.19
N LYS A 47 -34.47 14.49 -1.86
CA LYS A 47 -33.42 15.13 -1.05
C LYS A 47 -32.13 14.30 -1.20
N GLY A 48 -31.32 14.62 -2.21
CA GLY A 48 -29.90 14.26 -2.23
C GLY A 48 -29.14 15.23 -1.34
N LYS A 49 -28.79 14.79 -0.12
CA LYS A 49 -27.87 15.50 0.76
C LYS A 49 -26.45 15.13 0.34
N THR A 50 -25.73 16.05 -0.28
CA THR A 50 -24.27 16.00 -0.38
C THR A 50 -23.71 16.49 0.96
N ASP A 51 -23.62 15.59 1.95
CA ASP A 51 -22.89 15.87 3.19
C ASP A 51 -21.39 15.73 2.89
N THR A 52 -20.68 16.85 2.69
CA THR A 52 -19.22 16.90 2.74
C THR A 52 -18.78 16.54 4.15
N LYS A 53 -18.24 15.32 4.31
CA LYS A 53 -17.79 14.79 5.61
C LYS A 53 -16.49 15.46 6.03
N ASP A 54 -16.50 16.00 7.25
CA ASP A 54 -15.34 16.59 7.91
C ASP A 54 -14.43 15.48 8.44
N LEU A 55 -13.37 15.19 7.68
CA LEU A 55 -12.40 14.10 7.92
C LEU A 55 -11.63 14.27 9.25
N SER A 56 -11.66 15.46 9.86
CA SER A 56 -10.94 15.73 11.12
C SER A 56 -11.62 15.16 12.38
N LYS A 57 -12.82 14.56 12.25
CA LYS A 57 -13.65 14.11 13.38
C LYS A 57 -13.94 12.60 13.42
N LEU A 58 -13.28 11.80 12.58
CA LEU A 58 -13.52 10.36 12.52
C LEU A 58 -12.76 9.62 13.63
N LYS A 59 -13.42 8.63 14.25
CA LYS A 59 -12.78 7.71 15.19
C LYS A 59 -11.92 6.69 14.43
N PRO A 60 -10.83 6.17 15.03
CA PRO A 60 -9.92 5.22 14.37
C PRO A 60 -10.63 4.01 13.76
N GLU A 61 -11.62 3.42 14.45
CA GLU A 61 -12.40 2.29 13.93
C GLU A 61 -13.31 2.61 12.73
N ASP A 62 -13.79 3.85 12.61
CA ASP A 62 -14.67 4.28 11.52
C ASP A 62 -13.88 4.51 10.23
N VAL A 63 -12.64 4.98 10.34
CA VAL A 63 -11.70 5.15 9.21
C VAL A 63 -11.35 3.79 8.59
N THR A 64 -11.10 2.77 9.41
CA THR A 64 -10.82 1.41 8.93
C THR A 64 -11.99 0.84 8.13
N ARG A 65 -13.22 1.02 8.62
CA ARG A 65 -14.42 0.51 7.96
C ARG A 65 -14.71 1.24 6.65
N GLU A 66 -14.59 2.57 6.62
CA GLU A 66 -14.81 3.36 5.40
C GLU A 66 -13.76 3.08 4.33
N ILE A 67 -12.49 2.88 4.71
CA ILE A 67 -11.43 2.47 3.78
C ILE A 67 -11.66 1.04 3.30
N ALA A 68 -12.03 0.12 4.19
CA ALA A 68 -12.37 -1.25 3.79
C ALA A 68 -13.56 -1.28 2.82
N GLU A 69 -14.59 -0.46 3.05
CA GLU A 69 -15.73 -0.28 2.14
C GLU A 69 -15.30 0.34 0.80
N TRP A 70 -14.38 1.30 0.81
CA TRP A 70 -13.81 1.88 -0.41
C TRP A 70 -12.93 0.89 -1.18
N LEU A 71 -12.25 -0.03 -0.49
CA LEU A 71 -11.43 -1.08 -1.10
C LEU A 71 -12.24 -2.22 -1.72
N ILE A 72 -13.56 -2.29 -1.47
CA ILE A 72 -14.45 -3.23 -2.17
C ILE A 72 -14.36 -2.93 -3.68
N ALA A 73 -13.93 -3.93 -4.45
CA ALA A 73 -13.59 -3.81 -5.87
C ALA A 73 -14.70 -3.09 -6.66
N ASN A 74 -14.40 -1.89 -7.15
CA ASN A 74 -15.27 -1.14 -8.06
C ASN A 74 -14.39 -0.39 -9.07
N PRO A 75 -14.70 -0.46 -10.39
CA PRO A 75 -13.97 0.27 -11.42
C PRO A 75 -13.72 1.76 -11.13
N VAL A 76 -14.63 2.43 -10.41
CA VAL A 76 -14.45 3.84 -10.02
C VAL A 76 -13.30 4.00 -9.02
N ASN A 77 -13.17 3.09 -8.07
CA ASN A 77 -12.12 3.14 -7.04
C ASN A 77 -10.76 2.72 -7.61
N VAL A 78 -10.75 1.76 -8.55
CA VAL A 78 -9.55 1.43 -9.35
C VAL A 78 -9.06 2.65 -10.15
N PHE A 79 -9.98 3.35 -10.83
CA PHE A 79 -9.60 4.58 -11.54
C PHE A 79 -9.03 5.64 -10.58
N ALA A 80 -9.61 5.75 -9.38
CA ALA A 80 -9.16 6.69 -8.37
C ALA A 80 -7.75 6.37 -7.84
N THR A 81 -7.41 5.09 -7.62
CA THR A 81 -6.04 4.69 -7.23
C THR A 81 -5.03 4.84 -8.37
N GLN A 82 -5.41 4.58 -9.61
CA GLN A 82 -4.53 4.76 -10.79
C GLN A 82 -4.29 6.24 -11.11
N HIS A 83 -5.28 7.10 -10.86
CA HIS A 83 -5.26 8.51 -11.25
C HIS A 83 -5.70 9.44 -10.11
N PRO A 84 -4.98 9.49 -8.97
CA PRO A 84 -5.42 10.23 -7.80
C PRO A 84 -5.53 11.74 -8.05
N TYR A 85 -4.56 12.34 -8.78
CA TYR A 85 -4.59 13.77 -9.11
C TYR A 85 -5.71 14.16 -10.08
N LEU A 86 -5.99 13.32 -11.09
CA LEU A 86 -7.09 13.53 -12.03
C LEU A 86 -8.43 13.39 -11.31
N THR A 87 -8.55 12.41 -10.43
CA THR A 87 -9.74 12.21 -9.61
C THR A 87 -10.01 13.42 -8.73
N GLN A 88 -8.98 13.94 -8.05
CA GLN A 88 -9.10 15.16 -7.27
C GLN A 88 -9.52 16.36 -8.14
N PHE A 89 -8.92 16.52 -9.32
CA PHE A 89 -9.29 17.60 -10.24
C PHE A 89 -10.75 17.51 -10.72
N LEU A 90 -11.24 16.31 -11.04
CA LEU A 90 -12.58 16.11 -11.58
C LEU A 90 -13.68 16.12 -10.52
N THR A 91 -13.38 15.59 -9.33
CA THR A 91 -14.41 15.28 -8.32
C THR A 91 -14.25 16.11 -7.03
N GLY A 92 -13.10 16.75 -6.83
CA GLY A 92 -12.74 17.40 -5.57
C GLY A 92 -12.32 16.43 -4.46
N VAL A 93 -12.33 15.12 -4.69
CA VAL A 93 -11.97 14.11 -3.69
C VAL A 93 -10.44 13.97 -3.59
N PRO A 94 -9.82 14.27 -2.44
CA PRO A 94 -8.37 14.17 -2.28
C PRO A 94 -7.96 12.73 -1.98
N VAL A 95 -7.84 11.90 -3.02
CA VAL A 95 -7.55 10.46 -2.88
C VAL A 95 -6.28 10.19 -2.07
N LEU A 96 -5.19 10.93 -2.32
CA LEU A 96 -3.93 10.74 -1.59
C LEU A 96 -4.06 11.05 -0.10
N ASP A 97 -4.86 12.06 0.29
CA ASP A 97 -5.07 12.40 1.70
C ASP A 97 -5.86 11.29 2.42
N LEU A 98 -6.82 10.65 1.73
CA LEU A 98 -7.57 9.51 2.26
C LEU A 98 -6.65 8.30 2.46
N PHE A 99 -5.81 7.98 1.47
CA PHE A 99 -4.81 6.92 1.60
C PHE A 99 -3.78 7.23 2.70
N TYR A 100 -3.35 8.48 2.81
CA TYR A 100 -2.45 8.93 3.86
C TYR A 100 -3.06 8.76 5.26
N ALA A 101 -4.33 9.12 5.43
CA ALA A 101 -5.10 8.87 6.65
C ALA A 101 -5.25 7.36 6.93
N GLY A 102 -5.38 6.55 5.87
CA GLY A 102 -5.36 5.09 5.92
C GLY A 102 -3.99 4.46 6.22
N GLY A 103 -2.94 5.27 6.27
CA GLY A 103 -1.59 4.79 6.52
C GLY A 103 -0.84 4.34 5.27
N PHE A 104 -1.12 4.91 4.10
CA PHE A 104 -0.40 4.65 2.86
C PHE A 104 0.18 5.93 2.26
N VAL A 105 1.29 5.80 1.55
CA VAL A 105 1.92 6.86 0.77
C VAL A 105 2.20 6.33 -0.62
N MET A 106 2.17 7.20 -1.63
CA MET A 106 2.45 6.83 -3.01
C MET A 106 3.84 7.35 -3.39
N ASP A 107 4.61 6.55 -4.11
CA ASP A 107 5.88 6.97 -4.71
C ASP A 107 5.69 7.63 -6.09
N ASP A 108 6.79 8.10 -6.67
CA ASP A 108 6.80 8.77 -7.97
C ASP A 108 6.42 7.83 -9.14
N ASP A 109 6.50 6.51 -8.94
CA ASP A 109 6.14 5.48 -9.92
C ASP A 109 4.65 5.07 -9.82
N GLY A 110 3.88 5.72 -8.94
CA GLY A 110 2.46 5.42 -8.72
C GLY A 110 2.23 4.17 -7.86
N VAL A 111 3.25 3.68 -7.17
CA VAL A 111 3.17 2.51 -6.28
C VAL A 111 2.85 2.98 -4.87
N TYR A 112 1.86 2.34 -4.26
CA TYR A 112 1.48 2.59 -2.87
C TYR A 112 2.33 1.76 -1.90
N HIS A 113 2.72 2.39 -0.81
CA HIS A 113 3.50 1.79 0.28
C HIS A 113 2.83 2.11 1.61
N ALA A 114 2.81 1.14 2.51
CA ALA A 114 2.29 1.33 3.84
C ALA A 114 3.27 2.08 4.77
N ARG A 115 2.72 2.97 5.58
CA ARG A 115 3.42 3.76 6.58
C ARG A 115 3.72 2.90 7.81
N GLN A 116 4.94 3.04 8.31
CA GLN A 116 5.43 2.27 9.47
C GLN A 116 4.90 2.77 10.81
N GLU A 117 4.48 4.03 10.85
CA GLU A 117 4.27 4.82 12.05
C GLU A 117 2.95 5.58 11.92
N TRP A 118 2.20 5.68 13.01
CA TRP A 118 0.92 6.41 13.07
C TRP A 118 -0.08 5.99 11.97
N SER A 119 0.01 4.75 11.51
CA SER A 119 -1.03 4.06 10.74
C SER A 119 -1.85 3.18 11.69
N LEU A 120 -3.12 2.94 11.35
CA LEU A 120 -3.97 1.99 12.09
C LEU A 120 -3.31 0.61 12.22
N GLN A 121 -2.50 0.25 11.22
CA GLN A 121 -1.77 -1.02 11.14
C GLN A 121 -0.49 -1.03 11.99
N SER A 122 -0.07 0.11 12.57
CA SER A 122 1.16 0.26 13.35
C SER A 122 0.95 0.32 14.87
N PHE A 123 -0.30 0.29 15.35
CA PHE A 123 -0.59 0.29 16.80
C PHE A 123 -0.22 -1.06 17.44
N GLU A 124 0.26 -1.04 18.68
CA GLU A 124 0.85 -2.19 19.38
C GLU A 124 -0.10 -3.40 19.56
N TYR A 125 -1.41 -3.16 19.55
CA TYR A 125 -2.44 -4.21 19.57
C TYR A 125 -2.98 -4.56 18.17
N SER A 126 -2.62 -3.75 17.17
CA SER A 126 -2.82 -4.11 15.77
C SER A 126 -1.83 -5.21 15.45
N GLY A 127 -2.37 -6.38 15.13
CA GLY A 127 -1.62 -7.53 14.72
C GLY A 127 -2.34 -8.20 13.57
N TYR A 128 -1.64 -9.05 12.83
CA TYR A 128 -2.28 -9.85 11.81
C TYR A 128 -3.00 -11.02 12.48
N ASN A 129 -4.31 -11.08 12.28
CA ASN A 129 -5.13 -12.24 12.54
C ASN A 129 -5.42 -12.92 11.18
N ASP A 130 -5.57 -14.25 11.16
CA ASP A 130 -5.90 -15.07 9.97
C ASP A 130 -7.21 -14.61 9.24
N PHE A 131 -7.91 -13.62 9.80
CA PHE A 131 -9.07 -12.94 9.22
C PHE A 131 -8.76 -12.15 7.94
N TYR A 132 -7.65 -11.39 7.87
CA TYR A 132 -7.28 -10.68 6.63
C TYR A 132 -6.95 -11.67 5.52
N ASP A 133 -6.23 -12.75 5.83
CA ASP A 133 -5.98 -13.84 4.90
C ASP A 133 -7.27 -14.47 4.37
N THR A 134 -8.29 -14.63 5.22
CA THR A 134 -9.56 -15.27 4.85
C THR A 134 -10.37 -14.37 3.91
N VAL A 135 -10.54 -13.09 4.24
CA VAL A 135 -11.31 -12.15 3.39
C VAL A 135 -10.61 -11.91 2.05
N PHE A 136 -9.27 -11.77 2.03
CA PHE A 136 -8.52 -11.59 0.80
C PHE A 136 -8.36 -12.89 -0.02
N HIS A 137 -8.22 -14.08 0.57
CA HIS A 137 -8.24 -15.35 -0.20
C HIS A 137 -9.58 -15.61 -0.88
N TYR A 138 -10.70 -15.29 -0.22
CA TYR A 138 -12.03 -15.53 -0.80
C TYR A 138 -12.42 -14.45 -1.82
N ALA A 139 -11.82 -13.25 -1.75
CA ALA A 139 -12.11 -12.15 -2.67
C ALA A 139 -11.15 -12.06 -3.86
N THR A 140 -9.87 -12.43 -3.70
CA THR A 140 -8.83 -12.26 -4.74
C THR A 140 -7.79 -13.38 -4.75
N SER A 141 -6.98 -13.43 -5.81
CA SER A 141 -5.86 -14.36 -5.89
C SER A 141 -4.68 -13.87 -5.04
N MET A 142 -4.46 -14.50 -3.89
CA MET A 142 -3.39 -14.20 -2.94
C MET A 142 -2.59 -15.47 -2.61
N ALA A 143 -1.29 -15.32 -2.33
CA ALA A 143 -0.43 -16.37 -1.80
C ALA A 143 0.38 -15.83 -0.62
N LYS A 144 0.71 -16.70 0.34
CA LYS A 144 1.45 -16.34 1.56
C LYS A 144 2.48 -17.39 1.95
N GLU A 145 3.57 -16.95 2.58
CA GLU A 145 4.61 -17.81 3.15
C GLU A 145 4.96 -17.31 4.55
N LYS A 146 5.10 -18.25 5.49
CA LYS A 146 5.29 -17.99 6.92
C LYS A 146 6.57 -18.67 7.39
N PHE A 147 7.46 -17.91 8.02
CA PHE A 147 8.73 -18.41 8.57
C PHE A 147 8.86 -18.06 10.05
N GLN A 148 8.48 -19.00 10.91
CA GLN A 148 8.52 -18.86 12.34
C GLN A 148 9.89 -19.25 12.91
N PHE A 149 10.28 -18.57 13.98
CA PHE A 149 11.51 -18.84 14.72
C PHE A 149 11.42 -18.29 16.14
N SER A 150 12.22 -18.82 17.05
CA SER A 150 12.25 -18.38 18.45
C SER A 150 13.67 -18.00 18.87
N ASP A 151 13.80 -16.98 19.72
CA ASP A 151 15.07 -16.67 20.37
C ASP A 151 15.34 -17.57 21.59
N ALA A 152 16.51 -17.38 22.23
CA ALA A 152 16.88 -18.15 23.42
C ALA A 152 16.01 -17.84 24.65
N ASP A 153 15.36 -16.68 24.68
CA ASP A 153 14.49 -16.27 25.78
C ASP A 153 13.06 -16.80 25.60
N GLY A 154 12.81 -17.54 24.49
CA GLY A 154 11.53 -18.16 24.19
C GLY A 154 10.51 -17.20 23.54
N ASN A 155 10.94 -16.00 23.12
CA ASN A 155 10.09 -15.13 22.30
C ASN A 155 9.97 -15.72 20.89
N ASP A 156 8.75 -15.77 20.37
CA ASP A 156 8.49 -16.24 19.02
C ASP A 156 8.34 -15.06 18.07
N TYR A 157 8.95 -15.20 16.91
CA TYR A 157 8.88 -14.27 15.80
C TYR A 157 8.42 -14.98 14.54
N ILE A 158 7.89 -14.21 13.60
CA ILE A 158 7.54 -14.69 12.27
C ILE A 158 7.97 -13.65 11.24
N LEU A 159 8.64 -14.11 10.19
CA LEU A 159 8.69 -13.40 8.91
C LEU A 159 7.54 -13.92 8.07
N TRP A 160 6.68 -13.02 7.61
CA TRP A 160 5.49 -13.38 6.88
C TRP A 160 5.45 -12.57 5.59
N ALA A 161 5.46 -13.26 4.45
CA ALA A 161 5.40 -12.68 3.12
C ALA A 161 4.07 -12.99 2.43
N TRP A 162 3.57 -12.05 1.63
CA TRP A 162 2.38 -12.18 0.80
C TRP A 162 2.61 -11.61 -0.60
N LYS A 163 1.94 -12.17 -1.60
CA LYS A 163 1.84 -11.62 -2.96
C LYS A 163 0.47 -11.93 -3.57
N GLY A 164 -0.08 -11.01 -4.34
CA GLY A 164 -1.37 -11.22 -4.97
C GLY A 164 -1.99 -9.95 -5.53
N ASP A 165 -3.29 -10.03 -5.75
CA ASP A 165 -4.12 -8.88 -6.11
C ASP A 165 -4.76 -8.27 -4.86
N TYR A 166 -4.44 -7.01 -4.60
CA TYR A 166 -4.92 -6.20 -3.48
C TYR A 166 -6.12 -5.33 -3.88
N LEU A 167 -7.01 -5.86 -4.73
CA LEU A 167 -8.24 -5.21 -5.18
C LEU A 167 -7.90 -3.87 -5.86
N ASN A 168 -8.46 -2.76 -5.36
CA ASN A 168 -8.26 -1.43 -5.93
C ASN A 168 -6.78 -0.98 -5.91
N LEU A 169 -5.93 -1.59 -5.10
CA LEU A 169 -4.48 -1.35 -5.07
C LEU A 169 -3.68 -2.21 -6.08
N GLY A 170 -4.33 -3.19 -6.71
CA GLY A 170 -3.78 -4.03 -7.77
C GLY A 170 -2.70 -5.00 -7.29
N ALA A 171 -1.82 -5.39 -8.21
CA ALA A 171 -0.74 -6.33 -7.96
C ALA A 171 0.18 -5.82 -6.86
N GLY A 172 0.33 -6.62 -5.81
CA GLY A 172 1.12 -6.23 -4.66
C GLY A 172 1.88 -7.37 -4.04
N ALA A 173 2.80 -6.98 -3.18
CA ALA A 173 3.59 -7.87 -2.37
C ALA A 173 4.03 -7.16 -1.09
N GLU A 174 4.17 -7.94 -0.04
CA GLU A 174 4.56 -7.43 1.27
C GLU A 174 5.28 -8.49 2.08
N MET A 175 6.09 -8.03 3.02
CA MET A 175 6.70 -8.89 4.02
C MET A 175 6.86 -8.12 5.33
N GLY A 176 6.46 -8.73 6.43
CA GLY A 176 6.61 -8.17 7.76
C GLY A 176 7.30 -9.13 8.73
N ILE A 177 7.90 -8.54 9.76
CA ILE A 177 8.37 -9.25 10.96
C ILE A 177 7.45 -8.92 12.13
N TYR A 178 6.97 -9.96 12.82
CA TYR A 178 6.02 -9.83 13.92
C TYR A 178 6.47 -10.65 15.13
N LYS A 179 5.95 -10.29 16.30
CA LYS A 179 6.19 -10.99 17.56
C LYS A 179 4.92 -11.67 18.05
N ARG A 180 5.00 -12.91 18.53
CA ARG A 180 3.82 -13.63 19.02
C ARG A 180 3.26 -12.99 20.28
N MET A 181 1.94 -12.81 20.33
CA MET A 181 1.25 -12.35 21.53
C MET A 181 1.28 -13.44 22.60
N VAL A 182 1.61 -13.05 23.83
CA VAL A 182 1.57 -13.92 25.01
C VAL A 182 0.63 -13.31 26.03
N VAL A 183 -0.39 -14.07 26.44
CA VAL A 183 -1.36 -13.67 27.47
C VAL A 183 -1.24 -14.63 28.65
N ASN A 184 -0.90 -14.10 29.83
CA ASN A 184 -0.72 -14.90 31.05
C ASN A 184 0.21 -16.11 30.86
N GLY A 185 1.33 -15.90 30.15
CA GLY A 185 2.30 -16.97 29.84
C GLY A 185 1.87 -17.95 28.76
N THR A 186 0.66 -17.80 28.19
CA THR A 186 0.16 -18.64 27.10
C THR A 186 0.34 -17.93 25.76
N LYS A 187 1.06 -18.59 24.85
CA LYS A 187 1.24 -18.16 23.46
C LYS A 187 -0.10 -18.23 22.72
N THR A 188 -0.48 -17.15 22.05
CA THR A 188 -1.69 -17.12 21.20
C THR A 188 -1.32 -17.31 19.73
N GLU A 189 -2.31 -17.42 18.85
CA GLU A 189 -2.10 -17.42 17.39
C GLU A 189 -2.00 -16.00 16.81
N HIS A 190 -2.14 -14.97 17.64
CA HIS A 190 -2.08 -13.58 17.20
C HIS A 190 -0.64 -13.07 17.16
N TRP A 191 -0.27 -12.41 16.07
CA TRP A 191 1.05 -11.85 15.85
C TRP A 191 1.00 -10.33 15.91
N LEU A 192 1.68 -9.76 16.90
CA LEU A 192 1.72 -8.33 17.16
C LEU A 192 2.77 -7.64 16.30
N VAL A 193 2.44 -6.43 15.89
CA VAL A 193 3.41 -5.50 15.34
C VAL A 193 4.38 -5.07 16.44
N ASP A 194 5.66 -5.19 16.16
CA ASP A 194 6.72 -4.68 17.03
C ASP A 194 7.67 -3.83 16.18
N GLN A 195 7.49 -2.52 16.25
CA GLN A 195 8.30 -1.57 15.47
C GLN A 195 9.77 -1.59 15.87
N SER A 196 10.12 -2.07 17.07
CA SER A 196 11.52 -2.24 17.46
C SER A 196 12.24 -3.31 16.62
N LEU A 197 11.49 -4.19 15.95
CA LEU A 197 11.99 -5.17 14.99
C LEU A 197 12.26 -4.58 13.60
N ALA A 198 11.97 -3.29 13.36
CA ALA A 198 12.27 -2.66 12.09
C ALA A 198 13.75 -2.82 11.72
N MET A 199 14.01 -3.21 10.47
CA MET A 199 15.34 -3.39 9.90
C MET A 199 15.34 -3.04 8.41
N PRO A 200 16.49 -2.86 7.75
CA PRO A 200 16.50 -2.60 6.33
C PRO A 200 15.89 -3.78 5.56
N MET A 201 14.85 -3.50 4.79
CA MET A 201 14.20 -4.45 3.90
C MET A 201 13.99 -3.84 2.53
N THR A 202 13.99 -4.66 1.48
CA THR A 202 13.62 -4.22 0.13
C THR A 202 12.61 -5.17 -0.47
N LEU A 203 11.84 -4.69 -1.44
CA LEU A 203 10.86 -5.48 -2.18
C LEU A 203 11.06 -5.26 -3.68
N THR A 204 10.97 -6.34 -4.45
CA THR A 204 10.83 -6.29 -5.91
C THR A 204 9.71 -7.23 -6.32
N LEU A 205 8.81 -6.77 -7.17
CA LEU A 205 7.70 -7.57 -7.69
C LEU A 205 7.79 -7.66 -9.21
N TYR A 206 7.63 -8.87 -9.72
CA TYR A 206 7.55 -9.16 -11.14
C TYR A 206 6.18 -9.72 -11.48
N TYR A 207 5.59 -9.24 -12.57
CA TYR A 207 4.39 -9.82 -13.20
C TYR A 207 4.77 -10.40 -14.56
N ASN A 208 4.60 -11.71 -14.74
CA ASN A 208 4.97 -12.44 -15.97
C ASN A 208 6.40 -12.12 -16.46
N GLY A 209 7.36 -12.00 -15.53
CA GLY A 209 8.76 -11.70 -15.82
C GLY A 209 9.10 -10.21 -16.02
N LYS A 210 8.12 -9.31 -16.09
CA LYS A 210 8.34 -7.86 -16.10
C LYS A 210 8.37 -7.32 -14.68
N GLN A 211 9.39 -6.56 -14.31
CA GLN A 211 9.42 -5.86 -13.02
C GLN A 211 8.35 -4.76 -13.00
N ILE A 212 7.49 -4.77 -11.98
CA ILE A 212 6.40 -3.81 -11.80
C ILE A 212 6.51 -3.00 -10.51
N ILE A 213 7.33 -3.45 -9.55
CA ILE A 213 7.67 -2.73 -8.31
C ILE A 213 9.15 -2.93 -8.01
N SER A 214 9.85 -1.87 -7.61
CA SER A 214 11.21 -1.91 -7.07
C SER A 214 11.33 -0.92 -5.92
N TYR A 215 11.13 -1.43 -4.70
CA TYR A 215 11.10 -0.62 -3.51
C TYR A 215 12.34 -0.87 -2.63
N ASP A 216 13.18 0.16 -2.55
CA ASP A 216 14.29 0.29 -1.60
C ASP A 216 13.99 1.51 -0.73
N PRO A 217 13.48 1.32 0.50
CA PRO A 217 13.09 2.42 1.38
C PRO A 217 14.19 3.47 1.60
N LYS A 218 15.46 3.08 1.57
CA LYS A 218 16.58 4.03 1.73
C LYS A 218 16.69 5.00 0.56
N LYS A 219 16.21 4.63 -0.62
CA LYS A 219 16.26 5.42 -1.85
C LYS A 219 14.93 6.07 -2.20
N VAL A 220 13.83 5.37 -1.94
CA VAL A 220 12.48 5.78 -2.34
C VAL A 220 11.86 6.70 -1.28
N ASP A 221 11.86 6.31 -0.01
CA ASP A 221 11.19 7.11 1.05
C ASP A 221 11.68 8.56 1.17
N PRO A 222 12.98 8.90 0.97
CA PRO A 222 13.43 10.29 1.00
C PRO A 222 12.75 11.20 -0.03
N LYS A 223 12.17 10.62 -1.09
CA LYS A 223 11.44 11.34 -2.14
C LYS A 223 9.95 11.44 -1.85
N ILE A 224 9.43 10.56 -0.98
CA ILE A 224 8.04 10.57 -0.55
C ILE A 224 7.86 11.63 0.54
N PHE A 225 6.87 12.49 0.37
CA PHE A 225 6.44 13.40 1.42
C PHE A 225 5.64 12.64 2.49
N ASP A 226 6.31 12.24 3.57
CA ASP A 226 5.69 11.69 4.79
C ASP A 226 6.20 12.47 6.01
N PRO A 227 5.43 13.42 6.56
CA PRO A 227 5.85 14.25 7.69
C PRO A 227 5.97 13.47 9.01
N LEU A 228 5.45 12.24 9.08
CA LEU A 228 5.47 11.40 10.27
C LEU A 228 6.52 10.28 10.20
N ARG A 229 7.28 10.21 9.10
CA ARG A 229 8.34 9.22 8.93
C ARG A 229 9.53 9.52 9.82
N LYS A 230 9.93 8.54 10.63
CA LYS A 230 11.11 8.64 11.49
C LYS A 230 12.34 7.92 10.91
N ASN A 231 12.14 6.86 10.13
CA ASN A 231 13.20 5.96 9.66
C ASN A 231 12.81 5.28 8.33
N THR A 232 13.83 4.87 7.57
CA THR A 232 13.74 4.01 6.39
C THR A 232 13.72 2.51 6.70
N ASP A 233 14.13 2.08 7.91
CA ASP A 233 13.98 0.68 8.30
C ASP A 233 12.50 0.31 8.41
N LYS A 234 12.19 -0.94 8.07
CA LYS A 234 10.82 -1.44 7.98
C LYS A 234 10.65 -2.65 8.88
N TRP A 235 9.60 -2.64 9.69
CA TRP A 235 9.07 -3.89 10.25
C TRP A 235 8.11 -4.54 9.24
N TRP A 236 7.59 -3.77 8.28
CA TRP A 236 6.72 -4.24 7.19
C TRP A 236 7.02 -3.50 5.90
N VAL A 237 7.65 -4.19 4.94
CA VAL A 237 7.94 -3.66 3.60
C VAL A 237 6.79 -4.04 2.66
N THR A 238 6.30 -3.08 1.88
CA THR A 238 5.11 -3.24 1.04
C THR A 238 5.29 -2.55 -0.30
N GLY A 239 4.49 -2.95 -1.28
CA GLY A 239 4.32 -2.24 -2.54
C GLY A 239 3.08 -2.75 -3.25
N PHE A 240 2.24 -1.83 -3.72
CA PHE A 240 1.01 -2.13 -4.45
C PHE A 240 0.90 -1.27 -5.70
N ASN A 241 0.79 -1.91 -6.86
CA ASN A 241 0.73 -1.24 -8.14
C ASN A 241 -0.69 -1.33 -8.74
N PRO A 242 -1.48 -0.23 -8.69
CA PRO A 242 -2.87 -0.24 -9.12
C PRO A 242 -3.04 -0.40 -10.63
N ASP A 243 -1.99 -0.21 -11.44
CA ASP A 243 -2.05 -0.40 -12.90
C ASP A 243 -2.18 -1.87 -13.32
N TYR A 244 -1.96 -2.80 -12.39
CA TYR A 244 -2.02 -4.25 -12.64
C TYR A 244 -3.14 -4.88 -11.81
N GLN A 245 -4.37 -4.85 -12.34
CA GLN A 245 -5.57 -5.42 -11.70
C GLN A 245 -5.79 -6.89 -12.08
N ASP A 246 -6.60 -7.60 -11.29
CA ASP A 246 -7.07 -8.98 -11.56
C ASP A 246 -5.95 -9.99 -11.79
N VAL A 247 -4.78 -9.75 -11.17
CA VAL A 247 -3.61 -10.62 -11.31
C VAL A 247 -3.77 -11.90 -10.50
N LYS A 248 -3.24 -13.00 -11.00
CA LYS A 248 -3.13 -14.23 -10.22
C LYS A 248 -1.83 -14.23 -9.43
N ALA A 249 -1.87 -14.68 -8.19
CA ALA A 249 -0.67 -14.82 -7.37
C ALA A 249 0.40 -15.71 -8.05
N SER A 250 0.00 -16.68 -8.87
CA SER A 250 0.91 -17.54 -9.66
C SER A 250 1.59 -16.84 -10.84
N GLN A 251 1.11 -15.66 -11.26
CA GLN A 251 1.76 -14.82 -12.28
C GLN A 251 2.77 -13.84 -11.68
N LEU A 252 2.79 -13.75 -10.34
CA LEU A 252 3.66 -12.86 -9.59
C LEU A 252 4.87 -13.60 -9.06
N LYS A 253 6.03 -12.96 -9.13
CA LYS A 253 7.23 -13.38 -8.39
C LYS A 253 7.70 -12.21 -7.54
N ALA A 254 7.72 -12.41 -6.22
CA ALA A 254 8.22 -11.41 -5.29
C ALA A 254 9.64 -11.77 -4.85
N THR A 255 10.47 -10.77 -4.61
CA THR A 255 11.80 -10.92 -4.04
C THR A 255 11.96 -9.91 -2.93
N TYR A 256 12.34 -10.38 -1.76
CA TYR A 256 12.53 -9.56 -0.59
C TYR A 256 13.95 -9.66 -0.11
N THR A 257 14.51 -8.56 0.37
CA THR A 257 15.74 -8.63 1.17
C THR A 257 15.45 -8.24 2.62
N VAL A 258 16.11 -8.92 3.54
CA VAL A 258 16.09 -8.62 4.98
C VAL A 258 17.53 -8.50 5.45
N ASP A 259 17.91 -7.34 5.97
CA ASP A 259 19.25 -7.08 6.48
C ASP A 259 19.26 -7.10 8.01
N PHE A 260 19.71 -8.22 8.57
CA PHE A 260 19.84 -8.43 10.00
C PHE A 260 21.15 -7.89 10.59
N SER A 261 21.91 -7.04 9.89
CA SER A 261 23.22 -6.57 10.39
C SER A 261 23.14 -5.90 11.77
N GLY A 262 22.04 -5.20 12.05
CA GLY A 262 21.73 -4.60 13.35
C GLY A 262 21.00 -5.53 14.33
N LYS A 263 20.70 -6.77 13.94
CA LYS A 263 19.92 -7.77 14.70
C LYS A 263 20.49 -9.18 14.53
N GLN A 264 21.79 -9.32 14.78
CA GLN A 264 22.55 -10.55 14.50
C GLN A 264 22.04 -11.76 15.31
N ASP A 265 21.49 -11.55 16.50
CA ASP A 265 20.88 -12.62 17.28
C ASP A 265 19.61 -13.16 16.61
N LEU A 266 18.73 -12.29 16.11
CA LEU A 266 17.55 -12.73 15.34
C LEU A 266 17.97 -13.53 14.10
N TYR A 267 19.00 -13.05 13.37
CA TYR A 267 19.55 -13.80 12.24
C TYR A 267 19.98 -15.21 12.65
N LYS A 268 20.76 -15.33 13.73
CA LYS A 268 21.29 -16.61 14.21
C LYS A 268 20.18 -17.62 14.51
N TYR A 269 19.06 -17.16 15.08
CA TYR A 269 17.92 -18.03 15.35
C TYR A 269 17.10 -18.33 14.10
N PHE A 270 16.92 -17.34 13.22
CA PHE A 270 16.21 -17.51 11.96
C PHE A 270 16.86 -18.56 11.06
N ILE A 271 18.17 -18.48 10.79
CA ILE A 271 18.84 -19.45 9.90
C ILE A 271 18.94 -20.87 10.46
N LYS A 272 18.61 -21.06 11.74
CA LYS A 272 18.56 -22.37 12.41
C LYS A 272 17.13 -22.87 12.59
N SER A 273 16.12 -22.06 12.26
CA SER A 273 14.74 -22.44 12.43
C SER A 273 14.35 -23.53 11.42
N LYS A 274 13.37 -24.35 11.81
CA LYS A 274 12.85 -25.38 10.93
C LYS A 274 12.30 -24.79 9.63
N ASP A 275 11.51 -23.72 9.72
CA ASP A 275 10.88 -23.11 8.55
C ASP A 275 11.90 -22.54 7.57
N TYR A 276 13.03 -21.99 8.04
CA TYR A 276 14.13 -21.59 7.16
C TYR A 276 14.78 -22.80 6.49
N LEU A 277 15.07 -23.87 7.25
CA LEU A 277 15.74 -25.06 6.73
C LEU A 277 14.87 -25.82 5.71
N ASP A 278 13.57 -25.90 5.95
CA ASP A 278 12.59 -26.54 5.06
C ASP A 278 12.36 -25.73 3.77
N SER A 279 12.72 -24.44 3.75
CA SER A 279 12.57 -23.53 2.61
C SER A 279 13.90 -22.98 2.07
N ILE A 280 15.03 -23.63 2.42
CA ILE A 280 16.38 -23.11 2.16
C ILE A 280 16.66 -22.82 0.68
N ASP A 281 15.98 -23.51 -0.24
CA ASP A 281 16.08 -23.32 -1.68
C ASP A 281 15.43 -22.01 -2.18
N GLN A 282 14.54 -21.42 -1.37
CA GLN A 282 13.90 -20.13 -1.62
C GLN A 282 14.72 -18.96 -1.06
N TRP A 283 15.67 -19.25 -0.17
CA TRP A 283 16.51 -18.27 0.49
C TRP A 283 17.92 -18.23 -0.11
N SER A 284 18.53 -17.06 -0.11
CA SER A 284 19.94 -16.88 -0.44
C SER A 284 20.60 -15.87 0.49
N ILE A 285 21.85 -16.15 0.85
CA ILE A 285 22.67 -15.27 1.67
C ILE A 285 23.52 -14.39 0.75
N SER A 286 23.53 -13.08 1.00
CA SER A 286 24.38 -12.16 0.25
C SER A 286 25.87 -12.51 0.42
N LYS A 287 26.63 -12.46 -0.68
CA LYS A 287 28.08 -12.72 -0.67
C LYS A 287 28.86 -11.68 0.12
N ASP A 288 28.40 -10.43 0.06
CA ASP A 288 29.09 -9.28 0.65
C ASP A 288 28.62 -8.98 2.08
N ASN A 289 27.48 -9.56 2.50
CA ASN A 289 26.94 -9.39 3.83
C ASN A 289 26.20 -10.66 4.27
N LYS A 290 26.83 -11.46 5.13
CA LYS A 290 26.24 -12.71 5.64
C LYS A 290 24.93 -12.51 6.42
N TYR A 291 24.65 -11.30 6.92
CA TYR A 291 23.40 -11.00 7.64
C TYR A 291 22.29 -10.50 6.72
N LYS A 292 22.56 -10.33 5.42
CA LYS A 292 21.56 -9.95 4.44
C LYS A 292 21.06 -11.18 3.69
N LEU A 293 19.80 -11.49 3.93
CA LEU A 293 19.09 -12.59 3.29
C LEU A 293 18.21 -12.08 2.16
N THR A 294 18.05 -12.90 1.13
CA THR A 294 17.12 -12.67 0.03
C THR A 294 16.15 -13.84 -0.09
N PHE A 295 14.86 -13.57 0.04
CA PHE A 295 13.78 -14.53 -0.15
C PHE A 295 13.18 -14.36 -1.56
N THR A 296 13.02 -15.47 -2.28
CA THR A 296 12.35 -15.48 -3.59
C THR A 296 11.04 -16.25 -3.52
N PHE A 297 9.93 -15.52 -3.56
CA PHE A 297 8.59 -16.08 -3.55
C PHE A 297 8.09 -16.28 -4.98
N LYS A 298 8.08 -17.53 -5.46
CA LYS A 298 7.67 -17.90 -6.83
C LYS A 298 6.16 -18.06 -6.96
#